data_AF-A0A0G2J7L0-F1
#
_entry.id   AF-A0A0G2J7L0-F1
#
_cell.length_a   1.000
_cell.length_b   1.000
_cell.length_c   1.000
_cell.angle_alpha   90.00
_cell.angle_beta   90.00
_cell.angle_gamma   90.00
#
_symmetry.space_group_name_H-M   'P 1'
#
loop_
_entity.id
_entity.type
_entity.pdbx_description
1 polymer ?
#
loop_
_entity_poly.entity_id
_entity_poly.type
_entity_poly.pdbx_seq_one_letter_code
_entity_poly.pdbx_strand_id
1 'polypeptide(L)'
;MSNPSDDPITTHGFTAVPASASTLLTGTAEYPAPNTPAPPLSVSDTPVPNTPLAKRIQAYALAHLPLPTYNHSMRVYHFGLAIKRYRFPTWSFSDETGEFAENEVEF
;
A
#
# COMPACT_ATOMS: atom_id res chain seq x y z
N MET A 1 -2.61 -7.38 -20.49
CA MET A 1 -1.36 -8.15 -20.70
C MET A 1 -0.71 -8.31 -19.34
N SER A 2 -1.00 -9.40 -18.64
CA SER A 2 -0.40 -9.75 -17.35
C SER A 2 1.04 -10.20 -17.58
N ASN A 3 1.98 -9.56 -16.89
CA ASN A 3 3.39 -9.94 -16.92
C ASN A 3 3.57 -11.24 -16.13
N PRO A 4 4.21 -12.29 -16.66
CA PRO A 4 4.29 -13.61 -16.03
C PRO A 4 5.32 -13.69 -14.87
N SER A 5 5.55 -12.61 -14.12
CA SER A 5 6.63 -12.50 -13.13
C SER A 5 6.23 -11.94 -11.75
N ASP A 6 4.94 -11.73 -11.48
CA ASP A 6 4.52 -11.21 -10.17
C ASP A 6 4.28 -12.39 -9.21
N ASP A 7 5.26 -12.67 -8.34
CA ASP A 7 5.09 -13.60 -7.24
C ASP A 7 3.99 -13.06 -6.31
N PRO A 8 2.83 -13.75 -6.20
CA PRO A 8 1.70 -13.28 -5.41
C PRO A 8 2.08 -13.07 -3.94
N ILE A 9 3.09 -13.79 -3.43
CA ILE A 9 3.61 -13.58 -2.08
C ILE A 9 4.15 -12.16 -1.94
N THR A 10 4.98 -11.71 -2.88
CA THR A 10 5.55 -10.37 -2.84
C THR A 10 4.54 -9.29 -3.21
N THR A 11 3.71 -9.53 -4.23
CA THR A 11 2.72 -8.55 -4.73
C THR A 11 1.67 -8.21 -3.70
N HIS A 12 1.25 -9.18 -2.89
CA HIS A 12 0.22 -9.00 -1.85
C HIS A 12 0.79 -8.78 -0.45
N GLY A 13 2.11 -8.62 -0.32
CA GLY A 13 2.75 -8.34 0.97
C GLY A 13 2.71 -9.51 1.96
N PHE A 14 2.68 -10.75 1.48
CA PHE A 14 2.72 -11.96 2.31
C PHE A 14 4.14 -12.35 2.75
N THR A 15 5.13 -11.47 2.58
CA THR A 15 6.47 -11.61 3.15
C THR A 15 6.44 -11.31 4.64
N ALA A 16 6.93 -12.24 5.46
CA ALA A 16 6.95 -12.08 6.91
C ALA A 16 7.87 -10.92 7.35
N VAL A 17 7.39 -10.08 8.27
CA VAL A 17 8.15 -8.99 8.88
C VAL A 17 7.96 -8.99 10.41
N PRO A 18 8.92 -8.48 11.19
CA PRO A 18 8.72 -8.27 12.62
C PRO A 18 7.46 -7.44 12.93
N ALA A 19 6.57 -7.96 13.77
CA ALA A 19 5.35 -7.25 14.17
C ALA A 19 5.63 -6.02 15.05
N SER A 20 6.76 -6.01 15.76
CA SER A 20 7.18 -4.87 16.58
C SER A 20 7.77 -3.76 15.71
N ALA A 21 7.13 -2.59 15.73
CA ALA A 21 7.61 -1.42 15.00
C ALA A 21 9.01 -0.98 15.47
N SER A 22 9.31 -1.07 16.76
CA SER A 22 10.65 -0.73 17.26
C SER A 22 11.70 -1.65 16.65
N THR A 23 11.44 -2.97 16.65
CA THR A 23 12.32 -3.98 16.07
C THR A 23 12.50 -3.76 14.57
N LEU A 24 11.40 -3.53 13.84
CA LEU A 24 11.43 -3.31 12.39
C LEU A 24 12.20 -2.03 12.01
N LEU A 25 12.08 -0.98 12.83
CA LEU A 25 12.65 0.33 12.51
C LEU A 25 14.08 0.55 13.04
N THR A 26 14.61 -0.35 13.88
CA THR A 26 15.94 -0.24 14.53
C THR A 26 17.11 -0.12 13.54
N GLY A 27 16.92 -0.50 12.26
CA GLY A 27 17.95 -0.37 11.23
C GLY A 27 18.86 -1.59 11.16
N THR A 28 18.33 -2.73 10.72
CA THR A 28 19.11 -3.97 10.53
C THR A 28 19.73 -4.02 9.14
N ALA A 29 20.59 -5.00 8.86
CA ALA A 29 21.10 -5.22 7.49
C ALA A 29 19.97 -5.53 6.48
N GLU A 30 18.90 -6.17 6.94
CA GLU A 30 17.70 -6.48 6.13
C GLU A 30 16.80 -5.26 5.94
N TYR A 31 16.68 -4.40 6.97
CA TYR A 31 15.85 -3.20 6.97
C TYR A 31 16.70 -1.96 7.32
N PRO A 32 17.64 -1.54 6.46
CA PRO A 32 18.58 -0.48 6.77
C PRO A 32 17.87 0.83 7.06
N ALA A 33 18.33 1.56 8.07
CA ALA A 33 17.81 2.90 8.35
C ALA A 33 18.26 3.87 7.24
N PRO A 34 17.38 4.76 6.76
CA PRO A 34 17.78 5.82 5.84
C PRO A 34 18.80 6.76 6.48
N ASN A 35 19.80 7.18 5.69
CA ASN A 35 20.84 8.11 6.15
C ASN A 35 20.49 9.59 5.89
N THR A 36 19.36 9.85 5.21
CA THR A 36 18.89 11.19 4.84
C THR A 36 17.47 11.40 5.37
N PRO A 37 17.05 12.63 5.69
CA PRO A 37 15.65 12.90 6.08
C PRO A 37 14.64 12.51 5.00
N ALA A 38 13.40 12.22 5.40
CA ALA A 38 12.32 11.94 4.46
C ALA A 38 12.05 13.17 3.57
N PRO A 39 12.00 13.01 2.24
CA PRO A 39 11.64 14.11 1.35
C PRO A 39 10.15 14.47 1.55
N PRO A 40 9.77 15.73 1.26
CA PRO A 40 8.35 16.10 1.22
C PRO A 40 7.64 15.29 0.13
N LEU A 41 6.48 14.73 0.46
CA LEU A 41 5.63 13.98 -0.46
C LEU A 41 4.26 14.64 -0.54
N SER A 42 3.79 14.89 -1.76
CA SER A 42 2.45 15.35 -2.04
C SER A 42 1.47 14.18 -2.11
N VAL A 43 0.19 14.44 -1.82
CA VAL A 43 -0.88 13.46 -2.06
C VAL A 43 -0.97 13.05 -3.52
N SER A 44 -0.60 13.95 -4.45
CA SER A 44 -0.54 13.66 -5.88
C SER A 44 0.53 12.62 -6.23
N ASP A 45 1.56 12.45 -5.40
CA ASP A 45 2.61 11.45 -5.61
C ASP A 45 2.14 10.04 -5.23
N THR A 46 1.03 9.93 -4.50
CA THR A 46 0.46 8.68 -3.99
C THR A 46 -1.00 8.56 -4.45
N PRO A 47 -1.24 8.43 -5.77
CA PRO A 47 -2.58 8.39 -6.31
C PRO A 47 -3.36 7.20 -5.75
N VAL A 48 -4.66 7.39 -5.55
CA VAL A 48 -5.57 6.30 -5.21
C VAL A 48 -5.80 5.45 -6.47
N PRO A 49 -5.80 4.11 -6.38
CA PRO A 49 -6.03 3.26 -7.54
C PRO A 49 -7.40 3.55 -8.16
N ASN A 50 -7.45 3.57 -9.50
CA ASN A 50 -8.66 3.92 -10.27
C ASN A 50 -9.38 2.68 -10.85
N THR A 51 -9.06 1.50 -10.34
CA THR A 51 -9.63 0.23 -10.78
C THR A 51 -11.10 0.10 -10.36
N PRO A 52 -11.88 -0.78 -11.01
CA PRO A 52 -13.27 -1.02 -10.63
C PRO A 52 -13.43 -1.41 -9.16
N LEU A 53 -12.54 -2.26 -8.65
CA LEU A 53 -12.55 -2.70 -7.26
C LEU A 53 -12.26 -1.55 -6.28
N ALA A 54 -11.20 -0.79 -6.52
CA ALA A 54 -10.86 0.35 -5.66
C ALA A 54 -11.98 1.39 -5.62
N LYS A 55 -12.62 1.67 -6.77
CA LYS A 55 -13.80 2.55 -6.84
C LYS A 55 -14.97 2.04 -6.00
N ARG A 56 -15.27 0.74 -6.07
CA ARG A 56 -16.35 0.11 -5.29
C ARG A 56 -16.08 0.22 -3.79
N ILE A 57 -14.85 -0.03 -3.36
CA ILE A 57 -14.44 0.08 -1.94
C ILE A 57 -14.56 1.53 -1.47
N GLN A 58 -14.07 2.50 -2.26
CA GLN A 58 -14.16 3.91 -1.91
C GLN A 58 -15.61 4.39 -1.82
N ALA A 59 -16.46 4.01 -2.78
CA ALA A 59 -17.89 4.32 -2.75
C ALA A 59 -18.57 3.73 -1.51
N TYR A 60 -18.25 2.47 -1.16
CA TYR A 60 -18.75 1.83 0.05
C TYR A 60 -18.29 2.56 1.31
N ALA A 61 -17.00 2.87 1.43
CA ALA A 61 -16.44 3.58 2.58
C ALA A 61 -17.06 4.96 2.76
N LEU A 62 -17.21 5.74 1.69
CA LEU A 62 -17.87 7.05 1.72
C LEU A 62 -19.35 6.99 2.15
N ALA A 63 -20.06 5.93 1.77
CA ALA A 63 -21.47 5.75 2.13
C ALA A 63 -21.67 5.33 3.60
N HIS A 64 -20.69 4.65 4.21
CA HIS A 64 -20.86 4.02 5.53
C HIS A 64 -20.02 4.65 6.65
N LEU A 65 -18.98 5.42 6.32
CA LEU A 65 -18.12 6.06 7.30
C LEU A 65 -18.43 7.55 7.44
N PRO A 66 -18.38 8.11 8.67
CA PRO A 66 -18.32 9.55 8.84
C PRO A 66 -17.12 10.16 8.09
N LEU A 67 -17.30 11.34 7.51
CA LEU A 67 -16.26 12.03 6.74
C LEU A 67 -14.90 12.13 7.48
N PRO A 68 -14.84 12.44 8.80
CA PRO A 68 -13.56 12.45 9.51
C PRO A 68 -12.84 11.09 9.53
N THR A 69 -13.59 9.99 9.63
CA THR A 69 -13.07 8.63 9.63
C THR A 69 -12.59 8.23 8.24
N TYR A 70 -13.37 8.52 7.20
CA TYR A 70 -12.93 8.34 5.81
C TYR A 70 -11.62 9.09 5.54
N ASN A 71 -11.56 10.37 5.91
CA ASN A 71 -10.36 11.18 5.76
C ASN A 71 -9.17 10.64 6.58
N HIS A 72 -9.43 10.04 7.75
CA HIS A 72 -8.38 9.35 8.51
C HIS A 72 -7.84 8.14 7.74
N SER A 73 -8.72 7.28 7.21
CA SER A 73 -8.32 6.13 6.38
C SER A 73 -7.49 6.57 5.16
N MET A 74 -7.88 7.67 4.51
CA MET A 74 -7.09 8.23 3.40
C MET A 74 -5.70 8.69 3.85
N ARG A 75 -5.57 9.36 5.01
CA ARG A 75 -4.26 9.72 5.56
C ARG A 75 -3.40 8.49 5.84
N VAL A 76 -3.98 7.43 6.39
CA VAL A 76 -3.27 6.17 6.66
C VAL A 76 -2.76 5.54 5.36
N TYR A 77 -3.57 5.51 4.29
CA TYR A 77 -3.14 5.05 2.96
C TYR A 77 -1.92 5.82 2.45
N HIS A 78 -1.98 7.16 2.44
CA HIS A 78 -0.87 7.98 1.96
C HIS A 78 0.39 7.84 2.83
N PHE A 79 0.24 7.75 4.15
CA PHE A 79 1.38 7.51 5.05
C PHE A 79 2.00 6.13 4.84
N GLY A 80 1.20 5.08 4.62
CA GLY A 80 1.70 3.75 4.31
C GLY A 80 2.59 3.75 3.06
N LEU A 81 2.14 4.41 1.98
CA LEU A 81 2.93 4.53 0.75
C LEU A 81 4.19 5.38 0.93
N ALA A 82 4.09 6.50 1.67
CA ALA A 82 5.25 7.34 1.96
C ALA A 82 6.32 6.58 2.77
N ILE A 83 5.90 5.86 3.81
CA ILE A 83 6.79 5.03 4.63
C ILE A 83 7.37 3.89 3.80
N LYS A 84 6.58 3.20 2.97
CA LYS A 84 7.09 2.16 2.05
C LYS A 84 8.22 2.70 1.19
N ARG A 85 7.98 3.80 0.46
CA ARG A 85 8.94 4.37 -0.49
C ARG A 85 10.23 4.84 0.18
N TYR A 86 10.14 5.44 1.37
CA TYR A 86 11.30 6.01 2.04
C TYR A 86 12.04 5.01 2.94
N ARG A 87 11.30 4.21 3.73
CA ARG A 87 11.87 3.31 4.74
C ARG A 87 12.18 1.91 4.20
N PHE A 88 11.45 1.47 3.18
CA PHE A 88 11.53 0.12 2.62
C PHE A 88 11.50 0.13 1.08
N PRO A 89 12.50 0.77 0.42
CA PRO A 89 12.49 0.97 -1.03
C PRO A 89 12.54 -0.33 -1.84
N THR A 90 12.88 -1.46 -1.21
CA THR A 90 12.91 -2.79 -1.83
C THR A 90 11.57 -3.54 -1.75
N TRP A 91 10.58 -3.02 -1.01
CA TRP A 91 9.24 -3.63 -0.95
C TRP A 91 8.47 -3.37 -2.25
N SER A 92 8.11 -4.45 -2.93
CA SER A 92 7.48 -4.43 -4.26
C SER A 92 5.97 -4.69 -4.26
N PHE A 93 5.31 -4.77 -3.10
CA PHE A 93 3.86 -5.02 -3.06
C PHE A 93 3.08 -3.90 -3.74
N SER A 94 1.97 -4.27 -4.39
CA SER A 94 1.17 -3.34 -5.19
C SER A 94 0.41 -2.35 -4.31
N ASP A 95 0.21 -1.13 -4.81
CA ASP A 95 -0.53 -0.07 -4.10
C ASP A 95 -2.04 -0.38 -3.99
N GLU A 96 -2.52 -1.39 -4.71
CA GLU A 96 -3.92 -1.81 -4.75
C GLU A 96 -4.26 -2.94 -3.75
N THR A 97 -3.25 -3.57 -3.13
CA THR A 97 -3.33 -4.78 -2.28
C THR A 97 -4.76 -5.26 -1.96
N GLY A 98 -5.35 -5.95 -2.94
CA GLY A 98 -6.72 -6.45 -2.91
C GLY A 98 -7.19 -7.02 -4.25
N GLU A 99 -6.28 -7.30 -5.19
CA GLU A 99 -6.62 -7.85 -6.51
C GLU A 99 -7.18 -9.27 -6.36
N PHE A 100 -8.49 -9.37 -6.15
CA PHE A 100 -9.24 -10.44 -6.79
C PHE A 100 -9.11 -10.16 -8.27
N ALA A 101 -8.24 -10.91 -8.94
CA ALA A 101 -8.20 -10.92 -10.40
C ALA A 101 -9.65 -11.01 -10.89
N GLU A 102 -10.10 -9.97 -11.60
CA GLU A 102 -11.31 -10.04 -12.42
C GLU A 102 -11.01 -11.05 -13.53
N ASN A 103 -11.06 -12.34 -13.20
CA ASN A 103 -11.33 -13.35 -14.19
C ASN A 103 -12.79 -13.15 -14.59
N GLU A 104 -12.96 -12.65 -15.81
CA GLU A 104 -14.19 -12.68 -16.57
C GLU A 104 -14.94 -14.00 -16.30
N VAL A 105 -16.02 -13.90 -15.55
CA VAL A 105 -17.12 -14.88 -15.66
C VAL A 105 -18.24 -14.10 -16.32
N GLU A 106 -18.27 -14.18 -17.66
CA GLU A 106 -19.49 -13.98 -18.41
C GLU A 106 -20.57 -14.90 -17.82
N PHE A 107 -21.73 -14.34 -17.50
CA PHE A 107 -22.98 -15.08 -17.29
C PHE A 107 -23.83 -14.98 -18.54
#